data_AF-A0A0B6XUH4-F1
#
_entry.id   AF-A0A0B6XUH4-F1
#
_cell.length_a   1.000
_cell.length_b   1.000
_cell.length_c   1.000
_cell.angle_alpha   90.00
_cell.angle_beta   90.00
_cell.angle_gamma   90.00
#
_symmetry.space_group_name_H-M   'P 1'
#
loop_
_entity.id
_entity.type
_entity.pdbx_description
1 polymer ?
#
loop_
_entity_poly.entity_id
_entity_poly.type
_entity_poly.pdbx_seq_one_letter_code
_entity_poly.pdbx_strand_id
1 'polypeptide(L)' 'GIKKGGNRLLIIPPSLGYGSQGIPGRIPPDSTLIFEILVVRVKAQRADNTPDLRSPVPSPVPTSVPLP' A
#
# COMPACT_ATOMS: atom_id res chain seq x y z
N GLY A 1 3.21 -0.21 16.21
CA GLY A 1 3.40 0.97 15.34
C GLY A 1 4.81 1.51 15.45
N ILE A 2 5.26 2.31 14.49
CA ILE A 2 6.54 3.04 14.51
C ILE A 2 6.24 4.51 14.79
N LYS A 3 7.02 5.16 15.66
CA LYS A 3 6.86 6.58 16.02
C LYS A 3 8.01 7.41 15.44
N LYS A 4 7.81 8.72 15.31
CA LYS A 4 8.88 9.67 14.93
C LYS A 4 10.06 9.51 15.90
N GLY A 5 11.28 9.44 15.36
CA GLY A 5 12.52 9.18 16.10
C GLY A 5 12.77 7.72 16.45
N GLY A 6 11.89 6.79 16.05
CA GLY A 6 12.11 5.36 16.29
C GLY A 6 13.15 4.79 15.34
N ASN A 7 14.09 4.01 15.89
CA ASN A 7 15.06 3.22 15.14
C ASN A 7 14.66 1.75 15.16
N ARG A 8 14.75 1.08 14.02
CA ARG A 8 14.45 -0.35 13.89
C ARG A 8 15.36 -1.03 12.88
N LEU A 9 15.70 -2.27 13.19
CA LEU A 9 16.39 -3.14 12.26
C LEU A 9 15.34 -4.01 11.54
N LEU A 10 15.33 -3.94 10.22
CA LEU A 10 14.42 -4.69 9.36
C LEU A 10 15.23 -5.79 8.67
N ILE A 11 14.82 -7.05 8.87
CA ILE A 11 15.42 -8.21 8.22
C ILE A 11 14.43 -8.68 7.16
N ILE A 12 14.81 -8.55 5.89
CA ILE A 12 13.98 -8.94 4.74
C ILE A 12 14.59 -10.20 4.13
N PRO A 13 13.91 -11.36 4.23
CA PRO A 13 14.35 -12.56 3.55
C PRO A 13 14.28 -12.36 2.03
N PRO A 14 15.05 -13.13 1.24
CA PRO A 14 15.16 -12.94 -0.20
C PRO A 14 13.81 -12.99 -0.92
N SER A 15 12.87 -13.82 -0.47
CA SER A 15 11.52 -13.93 -1.04
C SER A 15 10.68 -12.65 -0.94
N LEU A 16 11.02 -11.75 0.00
CA LEU A 16 10.40 -10.43 0.17
C LEU A 16 11.31 -9.28 -0.31
N GLY A 17 12.51 -9.61 -0.78
CA GLY A 17 13.52 -8.68 -1.29
C GLY A 17 13.71 -8.83 -2.80
N TYR A 18 14.96 -9.07 -3.22
CA TYR A 18 15.32 -9.20 -4.64
C TYR A 18 15.28 -10.64 -5.18
N GLY A 19 14.90 -11.61 -4.34
CA GLY A 19 14.77 -13.01 -4.71
C GLY A 19 16.03 -13.59 -5.38
N SER A 20 15.82 -14.56 -6.26
CA SER A 20 16.87 -15.23 -7.02
C SER A 20 17.45 -14.39 -8.16
N GLN A 21 16.82 -13.26 -8.52
CA GLN A 21 17.38 -12.36 -9.53
C GLN A 21 18.45 -11.43 -8.96
N GLY A 22 18.31 -10.99 -7.71
CA GLY A 22 19.24 -10.03 -7.11
C GLY A 22 19.30 -8.70 -7.91
N ILE A 23 20.43 -8.01 -7.77
CA ILE A 23 20.82 -6.86 -8.59
C ILE A 23 22.26 -7.09 -9.07
N PRO A 24 22.51 -7.22 -10.39
CA PRO A 24 23.85 -7.40 -10.93
C PRO A 24 24.82 -6.33 -10.41
N GLY A 25 25.97 -6.77 -9.88
CA GLY A 25 27.01 -5.88 -9.37
C GLY A 25 26.71 -5.16 -8.05
N ARG A 26 25.57 -5.43 -7.40
CA ARG A 26 25.21 -4.78 -6.12
C ARG A 26 24.67 -5.73 -5.07
N ILE A 27 23.74 -6.61 -5.44
CA ILE A 27 23.04 -7.49 -4.51
C ILE A 27 23.01 -8.89 -5.11
N PRO A 28 23.64 -9.89 -4.49
CA PRO A 28 23.60 -11.26 -5.01
C PRO A 28 22.18 -11.85 -5.00
N PRO A 29 21.91 -12.85 -5.85
CA PRO A 29 20.75 -13.74 -5.72
C PRO A 29 20.57 -14.27 -4.29
N ASP A 30 19.32 -14.47 -3.88
CA ASP A 30 18.94 -15.13 -2.62
C ASP A 30 19.52 -14.50 -1.34
N SER A 31 19.91 -13.23 -1.43
CA SER A 31 20.47 -12.49 -0.30
C SER A 31 19.38 -11.99 0.66
N THR A 32 19.62 -12.15 1.96
CA THR A 32 18.82 -11.52 3.01
C THR A 32 19.28 -10.07 3.19
N LEU A 33 18.33 -9.14 3.16
CA LEU A 33 18.62 -7.71 3.29
C LEU A 33 18.41 -7.28 4.74
N ILE A 34 19.39 -6.56 5.29
CA ILE A 34 19.31 -5.99 6.63
C ILE A 34 19.37 -4.48 6.50
N PHE A 35 18.31 -3.81 6.95
CA PHE A 35 18.21 -2.36 6.93
C PHE A 35 18.10 -1.81 8.34
N GLU A 36 18.93 -0.81 8.65
CA GLU A 36 18.71 0.04 9.80
C GLU A 36 17.86 1.24 9.38
N ILE A 37 16.67 1.37 9.96
CA ILE A 37 15.68 2.37 9.60
C ILE A 37 15.51 3.34 10.75
N LEU A 38 15.70 4.63 10.46
CA LEU A 38 15.41 5.74 11.36
C LEU A 38 14.19 6.52 10.85
N VAL A 39 13.15 6.62 11.67
CA VAL A 39 11.93 7.35 11.29
C VAL A 39 12.09 8.84 11.56
N VAL A 40 12.40 9.61 10.52
CA VAL A 40 12.61 11.06 10.64
C VAL A 40 11.30 11.82 10.82
N ARG A 41 10.23 11.40 10.13
CA ARG A 41 8.92 12.07 10.18
C ARG A 41 7.81 11.08 9.84
N VAL A 42 6.69 11.19 10.55
CA VAL A 42 5.44 10.50 10.21
C VAL A 42 4.44 11.57 9.79
N LYS A 43 3.91 11.47 8.57
CA LYS A 43 2.74 12.24 8.15
C LYS A 43 1.53 11.32 8.25
N ALA A 44 0.59 11.65 9.13
CA ALA A 44 -0.70 10.98 9.13
C ALA A 44 -1.47 11.47 7.89
N GLN A 45 -1.95 10.56 7.04
CA GLN A 45 -3.04 10.90 6.14
C GLN A 45 -4.34 10.80 6.93
N ARG A 46 -5.13 11.88 6.96
CA ARG A 46 -6.54 11.78 7.36
C ARG A 46 -7.22 10.89 6.33
N ALA A 47 -7.79 9.79 6.79
CA ALA A 47 -8.59 8.91 5.96
C ALA A 47 -9.97 9.54 5.73
N ASP A 48 -10.05 10.63 4.97
CA ASP A 48 -11.30 11.02 4.34
C ASP A 48 -11.35 10.34 2.97
N ASN A 49 -11.56 9.02 3.00
CA ASN A 49 -11.75 8.16 1.83
C ASN A 49 -13.22 7.77 1.66
N THR A 50 -14.13 8.58 2.20
CA THR A 50 -15.57 8.42 2.01
C THR A 50 -15.87 8.69 0.54
N PRO A 51 -16.36 7.72 -0.24
CA PRO A 51 -16.95 8.02 -1.53
C PRO A 51 -18.06 9.03 -1.26
N ASP A 52 -17.97 10.18 -1.92
CA ASP A 52 -18.91 11.28 -1.73
C ASP A 52 -20.34 10.82 -2.06
N LEU A 53 -21.10 10.50 -1.01
CA LEU A 53 -22.53 10.12 -1.05
C LEU A 53 -23.42 11.24 -1.63
N ARG A 54 -22.85 12.38 -2.01
CA ARG A 54 -23.54 13.52 -2.63
C ARG A 54 -23.45 13.57 -4.15
N SER A 55 -22.85 12.57 -4.80
CA SER A 55 -23.10 12.38 -6.23
C SER A 55 -24.59 12.01 -6.39
N PRO A 56 -25.42 12.87 -7.00
CA PRO A 56 -26.81 12.50 -7.24
C PRO A 56 -26.77 11.32 -8.21
N VAL A 57 -27.10 10.12 -7.73
CA VAL A 57 -27.34 9.00 -8.62
C VAL A 57 -28.54 9.42 -9.46
N PRO A 58 -28.43 9.57 -10.80
CA PRO A 58 -29.63 9.60 -11.60
C PRO A 58 -30.22 8.20 -11.48
N SER A 59 -31.24 8.04 -10.65
CA SER A 59 -31.99 6.79 -10.55
C SER A 59 -32.44 6.41 -11.96
N PRO A 60 -31.97 5.29 -12.54
CA PRO A 60 -32.62 4.76 -13.73
C PRO A 60 -34.01 4.32 -13.28
N VAL A 61 -35.05 5.03 -13.74
CA VAL A 61 -36.43 4.65 -13.47
C VAL A 61 -36.62 3.23 -14.03
N PRO A 62 -36.99 2.22 -13.23
CA PRO A 62 -37.36 0.94 -13.76
C PRO A 62 -38.74 1.09 -14.40
N THR A 63 -38.79 1.40 -15.70
CA THR A 63 -40.02 1.30 -16.47
C THR A 63 -40.30 -0.18 -16.73
N SER A 64 -40.98 -0.84 -15.79
CA SER A 64 -41.61 -2.14 -16.03
C SER A 64 -43.08 -1.93 -16.44
N VAL A 65 -43.29 -1.85 -17.76
CA VAL A 65 -44.34 -2.48 -18.63
C VAL A 65 -45.59 -3.07 -17.93
N PRO A 66 -46.81 -2.96 -18.52
CA PRO A 66 -47.29 -4.07 -19.35
C PRO A 66 -47.99 -3.67 -20.66
N LEU A 67 -47.83 -4.55 -21.66
CA LEU A 67 -48.56 -4.58 -22.93
C LEU A 67 -50.07 -4.84 -22.73
N PRO A 68 -50.93 -4.21 -23.54
CA PRO A 68 -52.13 -4.84 -24.08
C PRO A 68 -51.90 -5.40 -25.50
#